data_AF-A0A2N3D781-F1
#
_entry.id   AF-A0A2N3D781-F1
#
_cell.length_a   1.000
_cell.length_b   1.000
_cell.length_c   1.000
_cell.angle_alpha   90.00
_cell.angle_beta   90.00
_cell.angle_gamma   90.00
#
_symmetry.space_group_name_H-M   'P 1'
#
loop_
_entity.id
_entity.type
_entity.pdbx_description
1 polymer ?
#
loop_
_entity_poly.entity_id
_entity_poly.type
_entity_poly.pdbx_seq_one_letter_code
_entity_poly.pdbx_strand_id
1 'polypeptide(L)'
;MPSVELSKLPGINPVRALATGDRASIDARSPTASQGKAPAAGISVEVSAVADAATPPVDAERVEQIRAALRDGSYPLVPAKIADAMIAAQVSLSLPDQS
;
A
#
# COMPACT_ATOMS: atom_id res chain seq x y z
N MET A 1 -12.28 28.17 30.93
CA MET A 1 -11.77 27.88 29.58
C MET A 1 -10.25 28.05 29.62
N PRO A 2 -9.43 27.00 29.51
CA PRO A 2 -7.98 27.13 29.48
C PRO A 2 -7.54 27.86 28.21
N SER A 3 -6.87 29.00 28.34
CA SER A 3 -6.31 29.76 27.21
C SER A 3 -5.11 29.04 26.64
N VAL A 4 -5.13 28.77 25.33
CA VAL A 4 -4.00 28.17 24.62
C VAL A 4 -3.04 29.29 24.20
N GLU A 5 -1.80 29.25 24.68
CA GLU A 5 -0.76 30.20 24.29
C GLU A 5 -0.18 29.86 22.92
N LEU A 6 -0.54 30.64 21.90
CA LEU A 6 -0.10 30.51 20.51
C LEU A 6 1.43 30.56 20.34
N SER A 7 2.15 31.13 21.31
CA SER A 7 3.62 31.25 21.31
C SER A 7 4.38 29.94 21.57
N LYS A 8 3.69 28.88 21.98
CA LYS A 8 4.29 27.54 22.24
C LYS A 8 4.04 26.54 21.13
N LEU A 9 3.40 26.95 20.04
CA LEU A 9 3.20 26.08 18.88
C LEU A 9 4.55 25.89 18.17
N PRO A 10 5.03 24.64 18.00
CA PRO A 10 6.22 24.39 17.22
C PRO A 10 5.99 24.87 15.78
N GLY A 11 6.88 25.76 15.31
CA GLY A 11 6.83 26.24 13.94
C GLY A 11 6.98 25.10 12.94
N ILE A 12 6.25 25.18 11.84
CA ILE A 12 6.42 24.31 10.68
C ILE A 12 7.78 24.60 10.05
N ASN A 13 8.73 23.69 10.23
CA ASN A 13 10.03 23.73 9.56
C ASN A 13 9.89 23.29 8.10
N PRO A 14 10.66 23.87 7.16
CA PRO A 14 10.67 23.43 5.78
C PRO A 14 11.18 21.99 5.68
N VAL A 15 10.57 21.21 4.79
CA VAL A 15 10.99 19.83 4.51
C VAL A 15 12.35 19.88 3.81
N ARG A 16 13.40 19.35 4.46
CA ARG A 16 14.71 19.21 3.84
C ARG A 16 14.70 18.03 2.86
N ALA A 17 15.27 18.24 1.68
CA ALA A 17 15.46 17.16 0.71
C ALA A 17 16.40 16.08 1.27
N LEU A 18 15.92 14.84 1.30
CA LEU A 18 16.72 13.66 1.65
C LEU A 18 17.64 13.32 0.48
N ALA A 19 18.93 13.09 0.77
CA ALA A 19 19.88 12.64 -0.25
C ALA A 19 19.64 11.16 -0.57
N THR A 20 20.07 10.70 -1.75
CA THR A 20 19.92 9.29 -2.17
C THR A 20 20.54 8.29 -1.17
N GLY A 21 21.49 8.74 -0.34
CA GLY A 21 22.12 7.95 0.73
C GLY A 21 21.35 7.93 2.07
N ASP A 22 20.31 8.75 2.26
CA ASP A 22 19.46 8.71 3.46
C ASP A 22 18.42 7.58 3.41
N ARG A 23 18.28 6.93 2.25
CA ARG A 23 17.47 5.70 2.14
C ARG A 23 18.30 4.54 2.66
N ALA A 24 17.87 3.97 3.79
CA ALA A 24 18.43 2.71 4.28
C ALA A 24 18.34 1.66 3.17
N SER A 25 19.51 1.11 2.78
CA SER A 25 19.60 0.03 1.80
C SER A 25 18.90 -1.20 2.36
N ILE A 26 17.86 -1.67 1.67
CA ILE A 26 17.22 -2.97 1.93
C ILE A 26 17.91 -4.00 1.02
N ASP A 27 19.23 -4.08 1.10
CA ASP A 27 19.97 -5.11 0.39
C ASP A 27 20.03 -6.35 1.30
N ALA A 28 19.43 -7.43 0.79
CA ALA A 28 19.55 -8.83 1.21
C ALA A 28 19.79 -9.10 2.71
N ARG A 29 18.73 -9.09 3.54
CA ARG A 29 18.78 -9.77 4.84
C ARG A 29 18.71 -11.28 4.64
N SER A 30 19.87 -11.91 4.54
CA SER A 30 20.01 -13.34 4.82
C SER A 30 19.51 -13.64 6.26
N PRO A 31 18.74 -14.71 6.50
CA PRO A 31 18.23 -15.01 7.83
C PRO A 31 19.39 -15.50 8.71
N THR A 32 20.03 -14.58 9.43
CA THR A 32 20.91 -14.93 10.55
C THR A 32 20.04 -15.19 11.77
N ALA A 33 20.02 -16.44 12.22
CA ALA A 33 19.43 -16.82 13.49
C ALA A 33 20.13 -16.05 14.62
N SER A 34 19.51 -14.98 15.09
CA SER A 34 20.04 -14.19 16.20
C SER A 34 19.60 -14.81 17.52
N GLN A 35 20.56 -15.37 18.23
CA GLN A 35 20.41 -15.85 19.59
C GLN A 35 19.98 -14.72 20.54
N GLY A 36 18.96 -15.02 21.34
CA GLY A 36 18.61 -14.47 22.66
C GLY A 36 19.01 -13.03 22.99
N LYS A 37 18.05 -12.11 22.90
CA LYS A 37 17.98 -10.95 23.80
C LYS A 37 16.60 -10.94 24.46
N ALA A 38 16.57 -11.00 25.78
CA ALA A 38 15.34 -11.04 26.58
C ALA A 38 14.40 -9.87 26.21
N PRO A 39 13.09 -10.10 26.01
CA PRO A 39 12.19 -9.02 25.66
C PRO A 39 11.85 -8.19 26.91
N ALA A 40 12.08 -6.88 26.83
CA ALA A 40 11.28 -5.94 27.60
C ALA A 40 9.81 -6.13 27.19
N ALA A 41 8.90 -6.11 28.17
CA ALA A 41 7.47 -6.33 27.96
C ALA A 41 6.95 -5.48 26.79
N GLY A 42 6.75 -6.14 25.64
CA GLY A 42 6.31 -5.56 24.39
C GLY A 42 5.39 -6.55 23.70
N ILE A 43 4.41 -6.03 22.97
CA ILE A 43 3.42 -6.81 22.22
C ILE A 43 4.12 -7.69 21.17
N SER A 44 4.10 -9.00 21.37
CA SER A 44 4.55 -9.99 20.40
C SER A 44 3.53 -10.10 19.27
N VAL A 45 3.92 -9.66 18.07
CA VAL A 45 3.11 -9.85 16.86
C VAL A 45 3.55 -11.15 16.21
N GLU A 46 2.77 -12.21 16.45
CA GLU A 46 2.89 -13.49 15.74
C GLU A 46 2.37 -13.29 14.31
N VAL A 47 3.27 -13.17 13.34
CA VAL A 47 2.91 -13.23 11.92
C VAL A 47 2.72 -14.71 11.58
N SER A 48 1.47 -15.18 11.69
CA SER A 48 1.12 -16.54 11.28
C SER A 48 1.49 -16.73 9.80
N ALA A 49 2.16 -17.84 9.52
CA ALA A 49 2.72 -18.17 8.21
C ALA A 49 1.70 -17.94 7.10
N VAL A 50 2.19 -17.32 6.02
CA VAL A 50 1.54 -17.08 4.73
C VAL A 50 0.48 -18.15 4.49
N ALA A 51 -0.78 -17.80 4.75
CA ALA A 51 -1.91 -18.61 4.35
C ALA A 51 -1.72 -18.83 2.86
N ASP A 52 -1.56 -20.10 2.48
CA ASP A 52 -1.47 -20.57 1.10
C ASP A 52 -2.45 -19.75 0.27
N ALA A 53 -1.92 -18.93 -0.64
CA ALA A 53 -2.68 -17.94 -1.39
C ALA A 53 -3.53 -18.65 -2.46
N ALA A 54 -4.43 -19.51 -2.00
CA ALA A 54 -5.62 -19.88 -2.72
C ALA A 54 -6.25 -18.56 -3.19
N THR A 55 -6.53 -18.50 -4.48
CA THR A 55 -7.03 -17.34 -5.20
C THR A 55 -7.98 -16.53 -4.30
N PRO A 56 -7.76 -15.21 -4.15
CA PRO A 56 -8.62 -14.39 -3.30
C PRO A 56 -10.08 -14.66 -3.66
N PRO A 57 -10.98 -14.82 -2.67
CA PRO A 57 -12.35 -15.23 -2.95
C PRO A 57 -13.01 -14.19 -3.87
N VAL A 58 -13.22 -14.58 -5.13
CA VAL A 58 -13.91 -13.75 -6.12
C VAL A 58 -15.39 -14.07 -6.07
N ASP A 59 -16.21 -13.03 -5.92
CA ASP A 59 -17.66 -13.13 -5.98
C ASP A 59 -18.11 -13.25 -7.45
N ALA A 60 -18.47 -14.47 -7.86
CA ALA A 60 -18.89 -14.77 -9.23
C ALA A 60 -20.22 -14.08 -9.60
N GLU A 61 -21.16 -13.99 -8.67
CA GLU A 61 -22.46 -13.36 -8.91
C GLU A 61 -22.27 -11.86 -9.18
N ARG A 62 -21.42 -11.20 -8.37
CA ARG A 62 -21.10 -9.79 -8.57
C ARG A 62 -20.39 -9.53 -9.90
N VAL A 63 -19.57 -10.46 -10.37
CA VAL A 63 -18.92 -10.35 -11.69
C VAL A 63 -19.95 -10.43 -12.82
N GLU A 64 -20.95 -11.30 -12.72
CA GLU A 64 -22.02 -11.41 -13.72
C GLU A 64 -22.89 -10.15 -13.77
N GLN A 65 -23.28 -9.62 -12.60
CA GLN A 65 -24.04 -8.36 -12.50
C GLN A 65 -23.30 -7.19 -13.13
N ILE A 66 -21.99 -7.05 -12.86
CA ILE A 66 -21.17 -6.00 -13.47
C ILE A 66 -21.09 -6.19 -14.99
N ARG A 67 -20.93 -7.42 -15.50
CA ARG A 67 -20.92 -7.67 -16.96
C ARG A 67 -22.25 -7.30 -17.61
N ALA A 68 -23.38 -7.57 -16.95
CA ALA A 68 -24.69 -7.15 -17.44
C ALA A 68 -24.80 -5.61 -17.47
N ALA A 69 -24.40 -4.94 -16.39
CA ALA A 69 -24.44 -3.49 -16.25
C ALA A 69 -23.46 -2.74 -17.20
N LEU A 70 -22.38 -3.41 -17.63
CA LEU A 70 -21.50 -2.88 -18.68
C LEU A 70 -22.13 -3.01 -20.07
N ARG A 71 -22.89 -4.09 -20.32
CA ARG A 71 -23.56 -4.33 -21.60
C ARG A 71 -24.72 -3.36 -21.82
N ASP A 72 -25.49 -3.08 -20.77
CA ASP A 72 -26.61 -2.14 -20.83
C ASP A 72 -26.17 -0.66 -20.73
N GLY A 73 -24.90 -0.41 -20.40
CA GLY A 73 -24.32 0.93 -20.25
C GLY A 73 -24.68 1.65 -18.95
N SER A 74 -25.32 0.97 -17.99
CA SER A 74 -25.70 1.54 -16.70
C SER A 74 -24.54 1.61 -15.70
N TYR A 75 -23.44 0.88 -15.94
CA TYR A 75 -22.23 0.94 -15.13
C TYR A 75 -21.32 2.10 -15.57
N PRO A 76 -21.15 3.15 -14.75
CA PRO A 76 -20.42 4.35 -15.16
C PRO A 76 -18.90 4.11 -15.24
N LEU A 77 -18.32 4.36 -16.40
CA LEU A 77 -16.88 4.34 -16.61
C LEU A 77 -16.29 5.73 -16.34
N VAL A 78 -15.55 5.86 -15.24
CA VAL A 78 -14.94 7.13 -14.82
C VAL A 78 -13.42 7.03 -14.95
N PRO A 79 -12.77 7.85 -15.82
CA PRO A 79 -11.32 7.77 -16.04
C PRO A 79 -10.48 7.82 -14.76
N ALA A 80 -10.85 8.68 -13.79
CA ALA A 80 -10.16 8.78 -12.51
C ALA A 80 -10.21 7.47 -11.71
N LYS A 81 -11.36 6.77 -11.68
CA LYS A 81 -11.50 5.47 -10.98
C LYS A 81 -10.70 4.38 -11.67
N ILE A 82 -10.60 4.42 -12.99
CA ILE A 82 -9.79 3.47 -13.77
C ILE A 82 -8.31 3.66 -13.45
N ALA A 83 -7.82 4.90 -13.47
CA ALA A 83 -6.44 5.21 -13.13
C ALA A 83 -6.08 4.77 -11.70
N ASP A 84 -6.94 5.04 -10.73
CA ASP A 84 -6.76 4.60 -9.34
C ASP A 84 -6.68 3.07 -9.22
N ALA A 85 -7.59 2.35 -9.88
CA ALA A 85 -7.56 0.89 -9.92
C ALA A 85 -6.29 0.32 -10.57
N MET A 86 -5.77 0.96 -11.62
CA MET A 86 -4.53 0.56 -12.28
C MET A 86 -3.30 0.78 -11.39
N ILE A 87 -3.26 1.89 -10.64
CA ILE A 87 -2.19 2.17 -9.67
C ILE A 87 -2.24 1.15 -8.53
N ALA A 88 -3.42 0.88 -7.98
CA ALA A 88 -3.64 -0.11 -6.92
C ALA A 88 -3.22 -1.52 -7.38
N ALA A 89 -3.49 -1.86 -8.63
CA ALA A 89 -3.09 -3.14 -9.24
C ALA A 89 -1.64 -3.17 -9.77
N GLN A 90 -0.87 -2.08 -9.61
CA GLN A 90 0.52 -1.95 -10.08
C GLN A 90 0.71 -2.32 -11.57
N VAL A 91 -0.28 -1.99 -12.40
CA VAL A 91 -0.26 -2.32 -13.83
C VAL A 91 0.77 -1.44 -14.55
N SER A 92 1.73 -2.06 -15.23
CA SER A 92 2.71 -1.37 -16.08
C SER A 92 2.21 -1.30 -17.53
N LEU A 93 2.12 -0.08 -18.08
CA LEU A 93 1.73 0.16 -19.46
C LEU A 93 2.99 0.30 -20.34
N SER A 94 3.61 -0.83 -20.71
CA SER A 94 4.65 -0.80 -21.74
C SER A 94 4.01 -0.67 -23.13
N LEU A 95 4.46 0.29 -23.92
CA LEU A 95 4.14 0.33 -25.34
C LEU A 95 4.79 -0.88 -26.04
N PRO A 96 4.06 -1.62 -26.89
CA PRO A 96 4.69 -2.66 -27.71
C PRO A 96 5.75 -1.99 -28.61
N ASP A 97 6.93 -2.61 -28.68
CA ASP A 97 8.02 -2.19 -29.55
C ASP A 97 7.51 -2.25 -31.00
N GLN A 98 7.31 -1.08 -31.60
CA GLN A 98 6.83 -0.95 -32.97
C GLN A 98 8.00 -1.29 -33.90
N SER A 99 7.94 -2.48 -34.50
CA SER A 99 8.86 -2.91 -35.57
C SER A 99 8.35 -2.53 -36.94
#